data_AF-A0A7S4CNH5-F1
#
_entry.id   AF-A0A7S4CNH5-F1
#
_cell.length_a   1.000
_cell.length_b   1.000
_cell.length_c   1.000
_cell.angle_alpha   90.00
_cell.angle_beta   90.00
_cell.angle_gamma   90.00
#
_symmetry.space_group_name_H-M   'P 1'
#
loop_
_entity.id
_entity.type
_entity.pdbx_description
1 polymer ?
#
loop_
_entity_poly.entity_id
_entity_poly.type
_entity_poly.pdbx_seq_one_letter_code
_entity_poly.pdbx_strand_id
1 'polypeptide(L)'
;TWGPWTTVLEGQGVDQLCCDFQEFVFPPAAARFWRLMMRDNWGYYYGITLDYIELRVADATGCTPNPCQHGLCTEDALGYTCKCHPGWTGPNCDTGPTCWAVRHGKWIKGLNLGPCVG
;
A
#
# COMPACT_ATOMS: atom_id res chain seq x y z
N THR A 1 20.69 -16.00 -11.88
CA THR A 1 21.16 -15.66 -10.52
C THR A 1 20.07 -14.87 -9.84
N TRP A 2 19.82 -15.11 -8.55
CA TRP A 2 18.84 -14.35 -7.79
C TRP A 2 19.37 -12.93 -7.52
N GLY A 3 18.50 -11.93 -7.56
CA GLY A 3 18.84 -10.56 -7.18
C GLY A 3 19.09 -10.43 -5.67
N PRO A 4 19.66 -9.30 -5.21
CA PRO A 4 19.82 -9.05 -3.78
C PRO A 4 18.46 -8.91 -3.10
N TRP A 5 18.39 -9.28 -1.82
CA TRP A 5 17.21 -9.04 -0.99
C TRP A 5 17.10 -7.56 -0.63
N THR A 6 15.90 -6.99 -0.73
CA THR A 6 15.59 -5.63 -0.26
C THR A 6 14.79 -5.71 1.04
N THR A 7 15.24 -5.00 2.07
CA THR A 7 14.51 -4.91 3.34
C THR A 7 13.31 -3.98 3.17
N VAL A 8 12.11 -4.49 3.46
CA VAL A 8 10.85 -3.71 3.43
C VAL A 8 10.46 -3.17 4.80
N LEU A 9 10.90 -3.83 5.88
CA LEU A 9 10.67 -3.43 7.27
C LEU A 9 11.80 -3.98 8.15
N GLU A 10 12.27 -3.18 9.12
CA GLU A 10 13.26 -3.58 10.12
C GLU A 10 12.92 -2.95 11.47
N GLY A 11 13.12 -3.68 12.56
CA GLY A 11 12.83 -3.22 13.91
C GLY A 11 13.39 -4.17 14.97
N GLN A 12 13.27 -3.74 16.24
CA GLN A 12 13.65 -4.53 17.40
C GLN A 12 12.39 -4.96 18.15
N GLY A 13 12.25 -6.26 18.42
CA GLY A 13 11.24 -6.78 19.33
C GLY A 13 11.70 -6.64 20.79
N VAL A 14 10.73 -6.58 21.69
CA VAL A 14 10.91 -6.60 23.15
C VAL A 14 10.52 -7.96 23.70
N ASP A 15 11.18 -8.44 24.75
CA ASP A 15 10.73 -9.62 25.48
C ASP A 15 9.43 -9.27 26.23
N GLN A 16 8.31 -9.82 25.76
CA GLN A 16 6.98 -9.54 26.28
C GLN A 16 6.63 -10.54 27.38
N LEU A 17 5.86 -10.11 28.38
CA LEU A 17 5.26 -11.04 29.33
C LEU A 17 4.19 -11.89 28.62
N CYS A 18 3.81 -13.02 29.23
CA CYS A 18 3.06 -14.17 28.69
C CYS A 18 1.94 -13.97 27.65
N CYS A 19 1.43 -12.76 27.50
CA CYS A 19 0.11 -12.50 27.00
C CYS A 19 0.07 -11.22 26.14
N ASP A 20 1.20 -10.50 26.04
CA ASP A 20 1.36 -9.33 25.19
C ASP A 20 1.94 -9.73 23.83
N PHE A 21 1.38 -9.17 22.77
CA PHE A 21 1.77 -9.46 21.39
C PHE A 21 2.44 -8.24 20.76
N GLN A 22 3.40 -8.49 19.88
CA GLN A 22 4.02 -7.46 19.05
C GLN A 22 3.70 -7.74 17.60
N GLU A 23 3.34 -6.69 16.88
CA GLU A 23 2.98 -6.78 15.46
C GLU A 23 3.91 -5.91 14.62
N PHE A 24 4.29 -6.43 13.46
CA PHE A 24 5.04 -5.72 12.44
C PHE A 24 4.16 -5.60 11.18
N VAL A 25 3.59 -4.42 10.96
CA VAL A 25 2.78 -4.13 9.77
C VAL A 25 3.66 -3.47 8.70
N PHE A 26 3.62 -4.01 7.49
CA PHE A 26 4.29 -3.44 6.33
C PHE A 26 3.26 -3.02 5.27
N PRO A 27 3.55 -1.99 4.45
CA PRO A 27 2.69 -1.62 3.33
C PRO A 27 2.47 -2.79 2.37
N PRO A 28 1.32 -2.87 1.69
CA PRO A 28 1.07 -3.93 0.72
C PRO A 28 2.14 -3.95 -0.37
N ALA A 29 2.79 -5.10 -0.49
CA ALA A 29 3.85 -5.34 -1.44
C ALA A 29 3.61 -6.67 -2.16
N ALA A 30 3.59 -6.65 -3.49
CA ALA A 30 3.59 -7.86 -4.28
C ALA A 30 5.01 -8.45 -4.27
N ALA A 31 5.18 -9.64 -3.68
CA ALA A 31 6.45 -10.34 -3.63
C ALA A 31 6.28 -11.82 -3.99
N ARG A 32 7.11 -12.32 -4.91
CA ARG A 32 7.18 -13.76 -5.22
C ARG A 32 7.92 -14.54 -4.13
N PHE A 33 8.84 -13.89 -3.44
CA PHE A 33 9.63 -14.46 -2.34
C PHE A 33 9.76 -13.42 -1.24
N TRP A 34 9.60 -13.87 0.00
CA TRP A 34 9.78 -13.06 1.19
C TRP A 34 10.61 -13.84 2.22
N ARG A 35 11.28 -13.13 3.11
CA ARG A 35 12.04 -13.74 4.22
C ARG A 35 11.90 -12.88 5.46
N LEU A 36 11.75 -13.55 6.60
CA LEU A 36 11.97 -12.96 7.92
C LEU A 36 13.42 -13.24 8.33
N MET A 37 14.14 -12.22 8.77
CA MET A 37 15.54 -12.36 9.21
C MET A 37 15.71 -11.73 10.59
N MET A 38 16.16 -12.52 11.56
CA MET A 38 16.56 -12.03 12.87
C MET A 38 18.08 -12.01 12.96
N ARG A 39 18.64 -10.89 13.42
CA ARG A 39 20.09 -10.69 13.47
C ARG A 39 20.74 -11.26 14.72
N ASP A 40 19.99 -11.39 15.83
CA ASP A 40 20.49 -11.82 17.15
C ASP A 40 19.32 -12.29 18.04
N ASN A 41 19.61 -12.99 19.15
CA ASN A 41 18.65 -13.34 20.21
C ASN A 41 19.04 -12.85 21.63
N TRP A 42 20.12 -12.05 21.76
CA TRP A 42 20.56 -11.49 23.05
C TRP A 42 20.92 -12.52 24.15
N GLY A 43 21.35 -13.72 23.77
CA GLY A 43 22.02 -14.66 24.69
C GLY A 43 21.16 -15.79 25.25
N TYR A 44 19.98 -16.07 24.69
CA TYR A 44 19.26 -17.32 25.01
C TYR A 44 19.99 -18.51 24.35
N TYR A 45 20.33 -19.52 25.15
CA TYR A 45 21.09 -20.69 24.72
C TYR A 45 20.47 -21.35 23.47
N TYR A 46 21.18 -21.28 22.35
CA TYR A 46 21.01 -22.09 21.12
C TYR A 46 19.95 -21.71 20.07
N GLY A 47 19.22 -20.59 20.19
CA GLY A 47 18.35 -20.18 19.07
C GLY A 47 17.28 -19.14 19.41
N ILE A 48 16.63 -18.63 18.38
CA ILE A 48 15.45 -17.78 18.52
C ILE A 48 14.30 -18.68 18.99
N THR A 49 13.73 -18.38 20.16
CA THR A 49 12.49 -19.04 20.61
C THR A 49 11.31 -18.18 20.21
N LEU A 50 10.38 -18.78 19.47
CA LEU A 50 9.10 -18.17 19.11
C LEU A 50 8.01 -19.03 19.75
N ASP A 51 7.25 -18.47 20.68
CA ASP A 51 6.09 -19.17 21.25
C ASP A 51 4.96 -19.25 20.23
N TYR A 52 4.78 -18.20 19.43
CA TYR A 52 3.77 -18.13 18.39
C TYR A 52 4.20 -17.16 17.28
N ILE A 53 4.06 -17.59 16.02
CA ILE A 53 4.19 -16.73 14.85
C ILE A 53 2.94 -16.87 14.01
N GLU A 54 2.33 -15.73 13.65
CA GLU A 54 1.16 -15.70 12.79
C GLU A 54 1.39 -14.78 11.61
N LEU A 55 1.00 -15.27 10.44
CA LEU A 55 1.03 -14.52 9.20
C LEU A 55 -0.41 -14.29 8.79
N ARG A 56 -0.87 -13.04 8.89
CA ARG A 56 -2.16 -12.63 8.38
C ARG A 56 -1.95 -11.64 7.25
N VAL A 57 -2.83 -11.71 6.27
CA VAL A 57 -3.10 -10.51 5.46
C VAL A 57 -3.90 -9.63 6.42
N ALA A 58 -3.32 -8.50 6.84
CA ALA A 58 -4.09 -7.48 7.54
C ALA A 58 -5.34 -7.22 6.71
N ASP A 59 -6.53 -7.18 7.33
CA ASP A 59 -7.79 -7.12 6.62
C ASP A 59 -7.68 -6.06 5.52
N ALA A 60 -7.57 -6.53 4.28
CA ALA A 60 -7.63 -5.68 3.11
C ALA A 60 -9.10 -5.32 2.99
N THR A 61 -9.54 -4.44 3.87
CA THR A 61 -10.80 -3.78 3.69
C THR A 61 -10.73 -3.06 2.36
N GLY A 62 -11.85 -2.87 1.70
CA GLY A 62 -11.81 -2.25 0.38
C GLY A 62 -11.12 -0.88 0.38
N CYS A 63 -10.98 -0.22 1.53
CA CYS A 63 -10.33 1.07 1.66
C CYS A 63 -8.93 1.05 2.31
N THR A 64 -8.36 -0.12 2.60
CA THR A 64 -7.04 -0.20 3.25
C THR A 64 -6.12 -1.17 2.50
N PRO A 65 -5.12 -0.66 1.76
CA PRO A 65 -4.78 0.75 1.54
C PRO A 65 -5.85 1.45 0.68
N ASN A 66 -5.98 2.77 0.79
CA ASN A 66 -7.00 3.52 0.04
C ASN A 66 -6.77 3.38 -1.48
N PRO A 67 -7.67 2.71 -2.23
CA PRO A 67 -7.53 2.55 -3.67
C PRO A 67 -7.90 3.81 -4.46
N CYS A 68 -8.61 4.77 -3.85
CA CYS A 68 -9.07 5.98 -4.50
C CYS A 68 -7.95 7.03 -4.56
N GLN A 69 -7.45 7.34 -5.76
CA GLN A 69 -6.38 8.31 -5.97
C GLN A 69 -6.84 9.75 -5.68
N HIS A 70 -8.00 10.12 -6.22
CA HIS A 70 -8.59 11.46 -6.08
C HIS A 70 -10.06 11.38 -5.67
N GLY A 71 -10.32 10.71 -4.56
CA GLY A 71 -11.67 10.54 -4.04
C GLY A 71 -11.72 10.03 -2.61
N LEU A 72 -12.94 9.93 -2.10
CA LEU A 72 -13.23 9.32 -0.81
C LEU A 72 -13.54 7.84 -1.02
N CYS A 73 -12.86 6.97 -0.27
CA CYS A 73 -13.17 5.55 -0.27
C CYS A 73 -14.25 5.23 0.76
N THR A 74 -15.20 4.39 0.37
CA THR A 74 -16.20 3.80 1.25
C THR A 74 -16.23 2.30 1.04
N GLU A 75 -16.18 1.53 2.12
CA GLU A 75 -16.35 0.09 2.06
C GLU A 75 -17.81 -0.27 1.80
N ASP A 76 -18.03 -1.34 1.03
CA ASP A 76 -19.35 -1.86 0.72
C ASP A 76 -19.34 -3.39 0.68
N ALA A 77 -20.50 -4.00 0.41
CA ALA A 77 -20.65 -5.46 0.34
C ALA A 77 -19.83 -6.13 -0.78
N LEU A 78 -19.30 -5.37 -1.74
CA LEU A 78 -18.49 -5.85 -2.86
C LEU A 78 -16.99 -5.53 -2.68
N GLY A 79 -16.62 -4.84 -1.60
CA GLY A 79 -15.25 -4.44 -1.28
C GLY A 79 -15.18 -2.94 -0.99
N TYR A 80 -15.06 -2.12 -2.03
CA TYR A 80 -15.07 -0.66 -1.94
C TYR A 80 -15.75 0.01 -3.12
N THR A 81 -16.17 1.25 -2.87
CA THR A 81 -16.54 2.23 -3.87
C THR A 81 -15.77 3.54 -3.64
N CYS A 82 -15.31 4.17 -4.72
CA CYS A 82 -14.71 5.50 -4.70
C CYS A 82 -15.72 6.58 -5.08
N LYS A 83 -15.88 7.60 -4.22
CA LYS A 83 -16.57 8.84 -4.56
C LYS A 83 -15.54 9.87 -5.04
N CYS A 84 -15.44 10.06 -6.35
CA CYS A 84 -14.43 10.93 -6.94
C CYS A 84 -14.65 12.42 -6.63
N HIS A 85 -13.54 13.13 -6.45
CA HIS A 85 -13.53 14.59 -6.44
C HIS A 85 -13.96 15.14 -7.81
N PRO A 86 -14.49 16.38 -7.88
CA PRO A 86 -14.92 16.98 -9.14
C PRO A 86 -13.84 16.92 -10.23
N GLY A 87 -14.22 16.52 -11.45
CA GLY A 87 -13.33 16.36 -12.59
C GLY A 87 -12.59 15.02 -12.66
N TRP A 88 -12.61 14.21 -11.60
CA TRP A 88 -12.03 12.87 -11.60
C TRP A 88 -13.11 11.81 -11.82
N THR A 89 -12.76 10.78 -12.56
CA THR A 89 -13.63 9.66 -12.92
C THR A 89 -12.84 8.34 -12.90
N GLY A 90 -13.53 7.24 -13.14
CA GLY A 90 -12.98 5.90 -13.10
C GLY A 90 -13.18 5.21 -11.74
N PRO A 91 -13.06 3.87 -11.68
CA PRO A 91 -13.29 3.10 -10.45
C PRO A 91 -12.42 3.53 -9.27
N ASN A 92 -11.21 4.03 -9.56
CA ASN A 92 -10.22 4.46 -8.58
C ASN A 92 -9.99 5.98 -8.58
N CYS A 93 -10.84 6.75 -9.27
CA CYS A 93 -10.66 8.20 -9.45
C CYS A 93 -9.28 8.57 -10.02
N ASP A 94 -8.80 7.76 -10.96
CA ASP A 94 -7.51 7.86 -11.63
C ASP A 94 -7.60 8.53 -13.01
N THR A 95 -8.82 8.72 -13.52
CA THR A 95 -9.06 9.40 -14.79
C THR A 95 -9.41 10.87 -14.51
N GLY A 96 -8.41 11.73 -14.61
CA GLY A 96 -8.57 13.17 -14.45
C GLY A 96 -9.29 13.84 -15.62
N PRO A 97 -9.64 15.13 -15.49
CA PRO A 97 -10.33 15.84 -16.52
C PRO A 97 -9.39 16.02 -17.72
N THR A 98 -9.90 15.84 -18.94
CA THR A 98 -9.06 16.05 -20.12
C THR A 98 -8.85 17.54 -20.29
N CYS A 99 -7.66 18.00 -19.92
CA CYS A 99 -7.25 19.36 -20.20
C CYS A 99 -6.79 19.44 -21.66
N TRP A 100 -7.23 20.51 -22.31
CA TRP A 100 -6.68 20.88 -23.60
C TRP A 100 -5.40 21.68 -23.37
N ALA A 101 -4.46 21.55 -24.29
CA ALA A 101 -3.42 22.55 -24.47
C ALA A 101 -3.50 23.12 -25.88
N VAL A 102 -2.96 24.32 -26.06
CA VAL A 102 -2.76 24.91 -27.40
C VAL A 102 -1.27 24.90 -27.67
N ARG A 103 -0.86 24.18 -28.71
CA ARG A 103 0.53 24.19 -29.18
C ARG A 103 0.54 24.60 -30.65
N HIS A 104 1.21 25.70 -30.96
CA HIS A 104 1.24 26.30 -32.30
C HIS A 104 -0.17 26.53 -32.91
N GLY A 105 -1.10 27.04 -32.10
CA GLY A 105 -2.47 27.34 -32.55
C GLY A 105 -3.37 26.12 -32.76
N LYS A 106 -2.90 24.89 -32.46
CA LYS A 106 -3.71 23.67 -32.56
C LYS A 106 -4.07 23.14 -31.17
N TRP A 107 -5.34 22.78 -31.00
CA TRP A 107 -5.85 22.11 -29.82
C TRP A 107 -5.31 20.68 -29.74
N ILE A 108 -4.73 20.34 -28.60
CA ILE A 108 -4.24 18.99 -28.29
C ILE A 108 -4.92 18.50 -27.00
N LYS A 109 -5.57 17.34 -27.10
CA LYS A 109 -6.18 16.64 -25.95
C LYS A 109 -5.10 15.89 -25.17
N GLY A 110 -5.17 15.93 -23.84
CA GLY A 110 -4.33 15.10 -22.97
C GLY A 110 -3.12 15.80 -22.35
N LEU A 111 -3.10 17.13 -22.32
CA LEU A 111 -2.06 17.91 -21.63
C LEU A 111 -2.70 18.77 -20.54
N ASN A 112 -2.26 18.57 -19.29
CA ASN A 112 -2.68 19.32 -18.09
C ASN A 112 -2.11 20.77 -18.07
N LEU A 113 -2.24 21.49 -19.18
CA LEU A 113 -1.65 22.83 -19.38
C LEU A 113 -2.67 23.89 -19.81
N GLY A 114 -3.96 23.58 -19.79
CA GLY A 114 -5.04 24.52 -20.13
C GLY A 114 -6.37 24.14 -19.49
N PRO A 115 -7.45 24.90 -19.77
CA PRO A 115 -8.78 24.66 -19.24
C PRO A 115 -9.22 23.22 -19.43
N CYS A 116 -9.63 22.62 -18.34
CA CYS A 116 -10.06 21.24 -18.30
C CYS A 116 -11.57 21.19 -18.47
N VAL A 117 -12.04 20.26 -19.29
CA VAL A 117 -13.46 19.97 -19.44
C VAL A 117 -13.75 18.71 -18.63
N GLY A 118 -14.69 18.81 -17.70
CA GLY A 118 -15.22 17.71 -16.89
C GLY A 118 -16.61 17.31 -17.35
#